data_AF-A0A183HWF7-F1
#
_entry.id   AF-A0A183HWF7-F1
#
_cell.length_a   1.000
_cell.length_b   1.000
_cell.length_c   1.000
_cell.angle_alpha   90.00
_cell.angle_beta   90.00
_cell.angle_gamma   90.00
#
_symmetry.space_group_name_H-M   'P 1'
#
loop_
_entity.id
_entity.type
_entity.pdbx_description
1 polymer ?
#
loop_
_entity_poly.entity_id
_entity_poly.type
_entity_poly.pdbx_seq_one_letter_code
_entity_poly.pdbx_strand_id
1 'polypeptide(L)'
;MKLSCLELLSILCHENDMNREYFGANESIPLLLNCMYIRDDHNPLARLYAIAALRHLVLGYPPNQLRLAQLAKEPSAIIERDELLKELGLCAVYDEKTKKVRLKPLPR
;
A
#
# COMPACT_ATOMS: atom_id res chain seq x y z
N MET A 1 -0.81 7.68 -9.60
CA MET A 1 0.51 7.44 -10.24
C MET A 1 0.30 7.33 -11.74
N LYS A 2 1.14 7.96 -12.58
CA LYS A 2 0.98 7.87 -14.03
C LYS A 2 1.33 6.46 -14.50
N LEU A 3 0.51 5.85 -15.36
CA LEU A 3 0.71 4.50 -15.93
C LEU A 3 2.14 4.27 -16.43
N SER A 4 2.71 5.28 -17.10
CA SER A 4 4.07 5.26 -17.63
C SER A 4 5.15 5.02 -16.56
N CYS A 5 4.91 5.40 -15.30
CA CYS A 5 5.85 5.14 -14.21
C CYS A 5 5.89 3.65 -13.82
N LEU A 6 4.73 2.98 -13.81
CA LEU A 6 4.65 1.55 -13.52
C LEU A 6 5.30 0.72 -14.63
N GLU A 7 5.05 1.13 -15.87
CA GLU A 7 5.68 0.53 -17.05
C GLU A 7 7.20 0.71 -17.02
N LEU A 8 7.69 1.95 -16.80
CA LEU A 8 9.13 2.22 -16.73
C LEU A 8 9.81 1.44 -15.61
N LEU A 9 9.21 1.38 -14.42
CA LEU A 9 9.74 0.61 -13.31
C LEU A 9 9.85 -0.88 -13.66
N SER A 10 8.83 -1.43 -14.32
CA SER A 10 8.82 -2.82 -14.80
C SER A 10 9.98 -3.10 -15.76
N ILE A 11 10.21 -2.21 -16.73
CA ILE A 11 11.30 -2.31 -17.72
C ILE A 11 12.66 -2.23 -17.02
N LEU A 12 12.84 -1.26 -16.13
CA LEU A 12 14.10 -1.04 -15.43
C LEU A 12 14.48 -2.21 -14.51
N CYS A 13 13.52 -2.90 -13.91
CA CYS A 13 13.78 -4.04 -13.01
C CYS A 13 13.95 -5.38 -13.75
N HIS A 14 13.65 -5.44 -15.05
CA HIS A 14 13.75 -6.67 -15.81
C HIS A 14 15.23 -7.06 -15.99
N GLU A 15 15.62 -8.19 -15.40
CA GLU A 15 16.99 -8.76 -15.49
C GLU A 15 18.12 -7.79 -15.08
N ASN A 16 17.80 -6.81 -14.23
CA ASN A 16 18.78 -5.82 -13.74
C ASN A 16 18.80 -5.81 -12.21
N ASP A 17 19.81 -6.47 -11.64
CA ASP A 17 19.92 -6.63 -10.19
C ASP A 17 20.21 -5.33 -9.45
N MET A 18 20.93 -4.38 -10.06
CA MET A 18 21.15 -3.06 -9.44
C MET A 18 19.85 -2.29 -9.28
N ASN A 19 19.00 -2.28 -10.32
CA ASN A 19 17.71 -1.62 -10.26
C ASN A 19 16.76 -2.36 -9.31
N ARG A 20 16.79 -3.70 -9.31
CA ARG A 20 16.00 -4.49 -8.36
C ARG A 20 16.37 -4.15 -6.91
N GLU A 21 17.65 -4.07 -6.60
CA GLU A 21 18.12 -3.70 -5.26
C GLU A 21 17.70 -2.28 -4.91
N TYR A 22 17.95 -1.33 -5.81
CA TYR A 22 17.61 0.07 -5.59
C TYR A 22 16.11 0.25 -5.32
N PHE A 23 15.24 -0.22 -6.20
CA PHE A 23 13.79 -0.09 -6.01
C PHE A 23 13.29 -0.89 -4.80
N GLY A 24 13.84 -2.08 -4.58
CA GLY A 24 13.52 -2.92 -3.43
C GLY A 24 13.82 -2.24 -2.09
N ALA A 25 14.96 -1.56 -1.97
CA ALA A 25 15.37 -0.83 -0.78
C ALA A 25 14.65 0.52 -0.59
N ASN A 26 13.91 1.01 -1.60
CA ASN A 26 13.25 2.31 -1.60
C ASN A 26 11.71 2.17 -1.67
N GLU A 27 11.12 1.29 -0.86
CA GLU A 27 9.66 1.18 -0.66
C GLU A 27 8.83 0.93 -1.95
N SER A 28 9.45 0.45 -3.03
CA SER A 28 8.73 0.21 -4.28
C SER A 28 7.81 -1.02 -4.19
N ILE A 29 8.19 -2.03 -3.40
CA ILE A 29 7.37 -3.23 -3.17
C ILE A 29 6.00 -2.87 -2.54
N PRO A 30 5.92 -2.20 -1.37
CA PRO A 30 4.62 -1.81 -0.79
C PRO A 30 3.85 -0.82 -1.67
N LEU A 31 4.53 0.10 -2.36
CA LEU A 31 3.89 1.00 -3.32
C LEU A 31 3.16 0.22 -4.44
N LEU A 32 3.83 -0.77 -5.03
CA LEU A 32 3.25 -1.62 -6.08
C LEU A 32 2.06 -2.44 -5.55
N LEU A 33 2.17 -3.00 -4.34
CA LEU A 33 1.06 -3.72 -3.69
C LEU A 33 -0.15 -2.81 -3.46
N ASN A 34 0.07 -1.57 -3.01
CA ASN A 34 -1.00 -0.59 -2.85
C ASN A 34 -1.70 -0.30 -4.19
N CYS A 35 -0.93 -0.18 -5.28
CA CYS A 35 -1.49 0.02 -6.62
C CYS A 35 -2.34 -1.15 -7.13
N MET A 36 -2.09 -2.36 -6.64
CA MET A 36 -2.94 -3.51 -6.94
C MET A 36 -4.26 -3.46 -6.15
N TYR A 37 -4.21 -2.95 -4.92
CA TYR A 37 -5.36 -2.83 -4.02
C TYR A 37 -6.34 -1.72 -4.40
N ILE A 38 -5.90 -0.69 -5.13
CA ILE A 38 -6.79 0.36 -5.63
C ILE A 38 -7.83 -0.29 -6.56
N ARG A 39 -9.08 -0.29 -6.09
CA ARG A 39 -10.26 -0.73 -6.85
C ARG A 39 -10.84 0.45 -7.62
N ASP A 40 -10.05 0.98 -8.53
CA ASP A 40 -10.58 1.87 -9.56
C ASP A 40 -10.85 1.05 -10.82
N ASP A 41 -12.10 0.66 -11.00
CA ASP A 41 -12.54 -0.16 -12.13
C ASP A 41 -12.41 0.57 -13.48
N HIS A 42 -12.07 1.87 -13.47
CA HIS A 42 -11.90 2.69 -14.66
C HIS A 42 -10.49 2.54 -15.26
N ASN A 43 -9.54 1.90 -14.56
CA ASN A 43 -8.18 1.70 -15.07
C ASN A 43 -7.57 0.33 -14.69
N PRO A 44 -8.06 -0.76 -15.30
CA PRO A 44 -7.53 -2.11 -15.05
C PRO A 44 -6.05 -2.27 -15.46
N LEU A 45 -5.56 -1.43 -16.39
CA LEU A 45 -4.18 -1.48 -16.87
C LEU A 45 -3.17 -1.13 -15.77
N ALA A 46 -3.50 -0.18 -14.90
CA ALA A 46 -2.62 0.21 -13.79
C ALA A 46 -2.33 -0.98 -12.86
N ARG A 47 -3.37 -1.76 -12.54
CA ARG A 47 -3.23 -2.99 -11.74
C ARG A 47 -2.33 -4.01 -12.44
N LEU A 48 -2.53 -4.24 -13.74
CA LEU A 48 -1.72 -5.19 -14.51
C LEU A 48 -0.25 -4.77 -14.58
N TYR A 49 0.04 -3.49 -14.81
CA TYR A 49 1.41 -2.99 -14.81
C TYR A 49 2.05 -3.07 -13.43
N ALA A 50 1.30 -2.81 -12.35
CA ALA A 50 1.80 -3.00 -11.00
C ALA A 50 2.19 -4.47 -10.74
N ILE A 51 1.35 -5.43 -11.17
CA ILE A 51 1.64 -6.87 -11.05
C ILE A 51 2.89 -7.25 -11.84
N ALA A 52 3.01 -6.80 -13.09
CA ALA A 52 4.16 -7.07 -13.93
C ALA A 52 5.46 -6.50 -13.33
N ALA A 53 5.40 -5.25 -12.85
CA ALA A 53 6.51 -4.59 -12.20
C ALA A 53 6.96 -5.31 -10.93
N LEU A 54 6.01 -5.74 -10.08
CA LEU A 54 6.32 -6.52 -8.88
C LEU A 54 6.98 -7.85 -9.23
N ARG A 55 6.51 -8.53 -10.29
CA ARG A 55 7.14 -9.76 -10.78
C ARG A 55 8.59 -9.52 -11.17
N HIS A 56 8.89 -8.49 -11.95
CA HIS A 56 10.27 -8.20 -12.37
C HIS A 56 11.17 -7.77 -11.21
N LEU A 57 10.60 -7.08 -10.22
CA LEU A 57 11.30 -6.63 -9.03
C LEU A 57 11.65 -7.78 -8.07
N VAL A 58 10.77 -8.78 -7.95
CA VAL A 58 10.84 -9.80 -6.87
C VAL A 58 11.20 -11.19 -7.39
N LEU A 59 10.66 -11.63 -8.53
CA LEU A 59 10.78 -13.02 -8.95
C LEU A 59 12.22 -13.37 -9.31
N GLY A 60 12.75 -14.41 -8.66
CA GLY A 60 14.13 -14.86 -8.87
C GLY A 60 15.19 -13.96 -8.24
N TYR A 61 14.80 -12.95 -7.45
CA TYR A 61 15.73 -12.06 -6.75
C TYR A 61 15.56 -12.14 -5.22
N PRO A 62 16.39 -12.96 -4.53
CA PRO A 62 16.21 -13.27 -3.11
C PRO A 62 16.11 -12.08 -2.16
N PRO A 63 16.88 -10.97 -2.32
CA PRO A 63 16.76 -9.82 -1.42
C PRO A 63 15.35 -9.22 -1.40
N ASN A 64 14.71 -9.09 -2.56
CA ASN A 64 13.36 -8.55 -2.65
C ASN A 64 12.27 -9.56 -2.25
N GLN A 65 12.53 -10.85 -2.41
CA GLN A 65 11.66 -11.89 -1.85
C GLN A 65 11.64 -11.83 -0.32
N LEU A 66 12.80 -11.61 0.30
CA LEU A 66 12.90 -11.43 1.74
C LEU A 66 12.15 -10.18 2.21
N ARG A 67 12.35 -9.03 1.53
CA ARG A 67 11.60 -7.79 1.81
C ARG A 67 10.10 -7.99 1.71
N LEU A 68 9.63 -8.64 0.65
CA LEU A 68 8.20 -8.97 0.48
C LEU A 68 7.68 -9.87 1.61
N ALA A 69 8.46 -10.88 2.03
CA ALA A 69 8.08 -11.76 3.13
C ALA A 69 8.05 -11.05 4.49
N GLN A 70 8.87 -10.01 4.67
CA GLN A 70 8.88 -9.19 5.88
C GLN A 70 7.67 -8.24 5.95
N LEU A 71 7.16 -7.76 4.82
CA LEU A 71 5.92 -6.95 4.79
C LEU A 71 4.71 -7.70 5.35
N ALA A 72 4.65 -9.02 5.18
CA ALA A 72 3.59 -9.85 5.76
C ALA A 72 3.71 -10.00 7.29
N LYS A 73 4.87 -9.65 7.87
CA LYS A 73 5.13 -9.73 9.31
C LYS A 73 4.99 -8.39 10.02
N GLU A 74 5.06 -7.27 9.30
CA GLU A 74 4.59 -6.02 9.87
C GLU A 74 3.07 -6.12 10.00
N PRO A 75 2.50 -5.89 11.18
CA PRO A 75 1.06 -5.77 11.27
C PRO A 75 0.69 -4.68 10.27
N SER A 76 -0.15 -5.01 9.28
CA SER A 76 -0.98 -3.98 8.67
C SER A 76 -1.55 -3.26 9.87
N ALA A 77 -1.20 -1.99 10.06
CA ALA A 77 -1.74 -1.21 11.14
C ALA A 77 -3.25 -1.17 10.89
N ILE A 78 -3.96 -2.19 11.36
CA ILE A 78 -5.33 -2.09 11.79
C ILE A 78 -5.18 -1.14 12.96
N ILE A 79 -5.14 0.15 12.62
CA ILE A 79 -5.26 1.20 13.61
C ILE A 79 -6.65 0.94 14.15
N GLU A 80 -6.72 0.37 15.35
CA GLU A 80 -7.97 0.33 16.10
C GLU A 80 -8.37 1.78 16.32
N ARG A 81 -9.11 2.32 15.35
CA ARG A 81 -9.54 3.72 15.28
C ARG A 81 -10.19 4.11 16.60
N ASP A 82 -10.96 3.21 17.18
CA ASP A 82 -11.71 3.46 18.40
C ASP A 82 -10.81 3.47 19.64
N GLU A 83 -9.72 2.69 19.69
CA GLU A 83 -8.71 2.80 20.75
C GLU A 83 -7.89 4.09 20.62
N LEU A 84 -7.42 4.41 19.41
CA LEU A 84 -6.66 5.64 19.16
C LEU A 84 -7.50 6.90 19.46
N LEU A 85 -8.78 6.90 19.10
CA LEU A 85 -9.69 7.99 19.46
C LEU A 85 -9.87 8.07 20.98
N LYS A 86 -9.97 6.93 21.69
CA LYS A 86 -10.08 6.93 23.16
C LYS A 86 -8.84 7.52 23.82
N GLU A 87 -7.64 7.19 23.36
CA GLU A 87 -6.38 7.78 23.87
C GLU A 87 -6.36 9.31 23.72
N LEU A 88 -6.99 9.82 22.66
CA LEU A 88 -7.14 11.26 22.40
C LEU A 88 -8.32 11.90 23.14
N GLY A 89 -9.05 11.16 23.99
CA GLY A 89 -10.23 11.67 24.69
C GLY A 89 -11.46 11.83 23.78
N LEU A 90 -11.50 11.14 22.64
CA LEU A 90 -12.50 11.28 21.58
C LEU A 90 -13.26 9.97 21.30
N CYS A 91 -14.42 10.08 20.66
CA CYS A 91 -15.16 8.97 20.09
C CYS A 91 -15.83 9.38 18.77
N ALA A 92 -15.98 8.42 17.85
CA ALA A 92 -16.71 8.62 16.60
C ALA A 92 -18.19 8.30 16.80
N VAL A 93 -19.07 9.26 16.52
CA VAL A 93 -20.53 9.11 16.62
C VAL A 93 -21.16 9.37 15.26
N TYR A 94 -22.05 8.48 14.83
CA TYR A 94 -22.84 8.68 13.62
C TYR A 94 -23.97 9.68 13.89
N ASP A 95 -23.97 10.80 13.16
CA ASP A 95 -25.05 11.78 13.20
C ASP A 95 -26.12 11.40 12.18
N GLU A 96 -27.24 10.89 12.67
CA GLU A 96 -28.34 10.42 11.82
C GLU A 96 -28.98 11.52 10.96
N LYS A 97 -28.92 12.79 11.38
CA LYS A 97 -29.52 13.92 10.65
C LYS A 97 -28.67 14.30 9.45
N THR A 98 -27.36 14.39 9.66
CA THR A 98 -26.43 14.76 8.59
C THR A 98 -25.87 13.57 7.83
N LYS A 99 -26.18 12.34 8.26
CA LYS A 99 -25.69 11.06 7.72
C LYS A 99 -24.15 11.01 7.67
N LYS A 100 -23.50 11.68 8.62
CA LYS A 100 -22.03 11.82 8.70
C LYS A 100 -21.51 11.32 10.04
N VAL A 101 -20.29 10.80 10.04
CA VAL A 101 -19.54 10.51 11.27
C VAL A 101 -18.96 11.82 11.82
N ARG A 102 -19.12 12.06 13.12
CA ARG A 102 -18.53 13.21 13.83
C ARG A 102 -17.71 12.72 15.01
N LEU A 103 -16.63 13.44 15.32
CA LEU A 103 -15.85 13.21 16.54
C LEU A 103 -16.47 13.99 17.69
N LYS A 104 -16.61 13.36 18.85
CA LYS A 104 -17.07 13.98 20.10
C LYS A 104 -16.10 13.64 21.23
N PRO A 105 -16.01 14.47 22.29
CA PRO A 105 -15.31 14.10 23.50
C PRO A 105 -15.91 12.84 24.13
N LEU A 106 -15.08 12.01 24.77
CA LEU A 106 -15.55 10.88 25.58
C LEU A 106 -16.46 11.39 26.72
N PRO A 107 -17.60 10.73 26.98
CA PRO A 107 -18.41 11.01 28.17
C PRO A 107 -17.56 10.80 29.43
N ARG A 108 -17.67 11.72 30.39
CA ARG A 108 -17.05 11.56 31.72
C ARG A 108 -17.73 10.46 32.51
#